data_AF-A0A7W1RDN0-F1
#
_entry.id   AF-A0A7W1RDN0-F1
#
_cell.length_a   1.000
_cell.length_b   1.000
_cell.length_c   1.000
_cell.angle_alpha   90.00
_cell.angle_beta   90.00
_cell.angle_gamma   90.00
#
_symmetry.space_group_name_H-M   'P 1'
#
loop_
_entity.id
_entity.type
_entity.pdbx_description
1 polymer ?
#
loop_
_entity_poly.entity_id
_entity_poly.type
_entity_poly.pdbx_seq_one_letter_code
_entity_poly.pdbx_strand_id
1 'polypeptide(L)' 'MKDLLVTTHTPILRSGQMVRTYGVARALAGESGLTLLYVRFEGDEPDAAFRAIEGIELREVVSSRGAARLIAYA' A
#
# COMPACT_ATOMS: atom_id res chain seq x y z
N MET A 1 -11.72 -1.50 15.91
CA MET A 1 -11.54 -0.36 14.98
C MET A 1 -10.25 -0.64 14.23
N LYS A 2 -10.20 -0.48 12.91
CA LYS A 2 -9.05 -0.87 12.08
C LYS A 2 -8.23 0.36 11.74
N ASP A 3 -6.92 0.29 11.86
CA ASP A 3 -6.04 1.41 11.54
C ASP A 3 -5.89 1.61 10.02
N LEU A 4 -5.50 2.83 9.63
CA LEU A 4 -5.22 3.18 8.24
C LEU A 4 -3.80 3.70 8.10
N LEU A 5 -3.02 3.04 7.24
CA LEU A 5 -1.69 3.48 6.84
C LEU A 5 -1.70 3.78 5.34
N VAL A 6 -1.13 4.92 4.95
CA VAL A 6 -1.10 5.37 3.56
C VAL A 6 0.35 5.47 3.08
N THR A 7 0.64 4.89 1.93
CA THR A 7 1.94 4.97 1.26
C THR A 7 1.79 5.35 -0.20
N THR A 8 2.74 6.12 -0.72
CA THR A 8 2.79 6.52 -2.14
C THR A 8 3.56 5.52 -3.02
N HIS A 9 3.94 4.37 -2.47
CA HIS A 9 4.72 3.34 -3.15
C HIS A 9 4.05 1.98 -3.00
N THR A 10 4.26 1.10 -3.98
CA THR A 10 3.85 -0.31 -3.84
C THR A 10 4.58 -0.94 -2.64
N PRO A 11 3.91 -1.69 -1.75
CA PRO A 11 4.54 -2.34 -0.60
C PRO A 11 5.49 -3.48 -1.02
N ILE A 12 6.71 -3.11 -1.45
CA ILE A 12 7.78 -4.01 -1.87
C ILE A 12 9.01 -3.80 -0.97
N LEU A 13 9.61 -4.87 -0.46
CA LEU A 13 10.77 -4.85 0.42
C LEU A 13 12.07 -4.61 -0.37
N ARG A 14 12.09 -3.55 -1.19
CA ARG A 14 13.25 -3.17 -2.01
C ARG A 14 13.91 -1.86 -1.57
N SER A 15 13.28 -1.10 -0.67
CA SER A 15 13.81 0.16 -0.14
C SER A 15 13.86 0.16 1.38
N GLY A 16 14.81 0.89 1.96
CA GLY A 16 14.90 1.06 3.41
C GLY A 16 13.66 1.73 4.02
N GLN A 17 12.96 2.56 3.23
CA GLN A 17 11.68 3.14 3.63
C GLN A 17 10.58 2.07 3.74
N MET A 18 10.51 1.12 2.80
CA MET A 18 9.54 0.03 2.85
C MET A 18 9.79 -0.97 3.99
N VAL A 19 11.05 -1.20 4.38
CA VAL A 19 11.36 -2.01 5.56
C VAL A 19 10.78 -1.41 6.85
N ARG A 20 10.82 -0.07 6.98
CA ARG A 20 10.22 0.63 8.13
C ARG A 20 8.70 0.56 8.09
N THR A 21 8.11 0.79 6.92
CA THR A 21 6.66 0.65 6.70
C THR A 21 6.18 -0.75 7.05
N TYR A 22 6.94 -1.79 6.70
CA TYR A 22 6.61 -3.18 7.04
C TYR A 22 6.54 -3.41 8.55
N GLY A 23 7.52 -2.92 9.32
CA GLY A 23 7.54 -3.05 10.78
C GLY A 23 6.32 -2.40 11.43
N VAL A 24 5.99 -1.17 11.02
CA VAL A 24 4.80 -0.45 11.50
C VAL A 24 3.53 -1.19 11.08
N ALA A 25 3.45 -1.63 9.83
CA ALA A 25 2.28 -2.31 9.30
C ALA A 25 1.97 -3.60 10.07
N ARG A 26 3.00 -4.39 10.38
CA ARG A 26 2.87 -5.61 11.17
C ARG A 26 2.41 -5.33 12.60
N ALA A 27 2.93 -4.29 13.24
CA ALA A 27 2.55 -3.93 14.61
C ALA A 27 1.08 -3.50 14.68
N LEU A 28 0.65 -2.58 13.82
CA LEU A 28 -0.74 -2.10 13.76
C LEU A 28 -1.72 -3.24 13.42
N ALA A 29 -1.36 -4.09 12.46
CA ALA A 29 -2.19 -5.23 12.09
C ALA A 29 -2.44 -6.20 13.25
N GLY A 30 -1.43 -6.42 14.11
CA GLY A 30 -1.55 -7.29 15.29
C GLY A 30 -2.32 -6.69 16.46
N GLU A 31 -2.38 -5.36 16.58
CA GLU A 31 -3.09 -4.67 17.67
C GLU A 31 -4.59 -4.50 17.37
N SER A 32 -4.92 -4.03 16.16
CA SER A 32 -6.27 -3.56 15.82
C SER A 32 -6.74 -4.01 14.43
N GLY A 33 -5.85 -4.62 13.64
CA GLY A 33 -6.00 -4.83 12.20
C GLY A 33 -5.63 -3.58 11.40
N LEU A 34 -5.16 -3.75 10.16
CA LEU A 34 -4.64 -2.64 9.37
C LEU A 34 -5.15 -2.64 7.93
N THR A 35 -5.61 -1.49 7.44
CA THR A 35 -5.77 -1.24 6.00
C THR A 35 -4.58 -0.41 5.52
N LEU A 36 -3.78 -1.00 4.61
CA LEU A 36 -2.67 -0.31 3.95
C LEU A 36 -3.13 0.16 2.57
N LEU A 37 -3.37 1.47 2.46
CA LEU A 37 -3.63 2.12 1.18
C LEU A 37 -2.31 2.41 0.48
N TYR A 38 -2.21 2.00 -0.78
CA TYR A 38 -1.02 2.22 -1.60
C TYR A 38 -1.41 2.60 -3.03
N VAL A 39 -0.50 3.26 -3.74
CA VAL A 39 -0.60 3.40 -5.21
C VAL A 39 0.41 2.46 -5.86
N ARG A 40 0.09 1.95 -7.05
CA ARG A 40 1.06 1.21 -7.86
C ARG A 40 2.15 2.15 -8.35
N PHE A 41 3.33 2.04 -7.75
CA PHE A 41 4.50 2.83 -8.10
C PHE A 41 5.76 2.01 -7.79
N GLU A 42 6.67 1.92 -8.75
CA GLU A 42 7.92 1.13 -8.72
C GLU A 42 7.77 -0.40 -8.58
N GLY A 43 6.54 -0.91 -8.50
CA GLY A 43 6.25 -2.34 -8.51
C GLY A 43 4.81 -2.65 -8.87
N ASP A 44 4.61 -3.75 -9.57
CA ASP A 44 3.30 -4.17 -10.05
C ASP A 44 2.44 -4.78 -8.95
N GLU A 45 3.02 -5.40 -7.93
CA GLU A 45 2.27 -6.04 -6.86
C GLU A 45 2.97 -5.91 -5.51
N PRO A 46 2.20 -5.84 -4.40
CA PRO A 46 2.78 -5.95 -3.07
C PRO A 46 3.49 -7.29 -2.86
N ASP A 47 4.60 -7.27 -2.14
CA ASP A 47 5.36 -8.47 -1.82
C ASP A 47 4.54 -9.44 -0.97
N ALA A 48 4.83 -10.74 -1.13
CA ALA A 48 4.22 -11.81 -0.36
C ALA A 48 4.38 -11.60 1.16
N ALA A 49 5.48 -10.97 1.60
CA ALA A 49 5.71 -10.63 3.00
C ALA A 49 4.61 -9.70 3.57
N PHE A 50 4.18 -8.68 2.82
CA PHE A 50 3.07 -7.83 3.23
C PHE A 50 1.75 -8.59 3.24
N ARG A 51 1.51 -9.44 2.23
CA ARG A 51 0.28 -10.27 2.14
C ARG A 51 0.18 -11.31 3.27
N ALA A 52 1.31 -11.75 3.81
CA ALA A 52 1.37 -12.72 4.90
C ALA A 52 1.12 -12.13 6.29
N ILE A 53 0.99 -10.79 6.43
CA ILE A 53 0.67 -10.16 7.70
C ILE A 53 -0.80 -10.47 8.04
N GLU A 54 -1.04 -11.21 9.11
CA GLU A 54 -2.38 -11.45 9.61
C GLU A 54 -3.06 -10.13 10.01
N GLY A 55 -4.34 -9.98 9.66
CA GLY A 55 -5.12 -8.77 9.96
C GLY A 55 -4.86 -7.59 9.02
N ILE A 56 -4.01 -7.74 7.99
CA ILE A 56 -3.78 -6.71 6.99
C ILE A 56 -4.79 -6.79 5.84
N GLU A 57 -5.10 -5.64 5.27
CA GLU A 57 -5.80 -5.50 4.01
C GLU A 57 -5.05 -4.50 3.13
N LEU A 58 -4.64 -4.94 1.95
CA LEU A 58 -3.92 -4.11 0.99
C LEU A 58 -4.92 -3.53 0.01
N ARG A 59 -4.99 -2.20 -0.08
CA ARG A 59 -5.88 -1.50 -1.02
C ARG A 59 -5.09 -0.62 -1.97
N GLU A 60 -5.13 -0.99 -3.24
CA GLU A 60 -4.63 -0.12 -4.30
C GLU A 60 -5.58 1.07 -4.49
N VAL A 61 -5.01 2.26 -4.56
CA VAL A 61 -5.70 3.50 -4.89
C VAL A 61 -5.36 3.88 -6.32
N VAL A 62 -6.37 3.80 -7.20
CA VAL A 62 -6.25 4.25 -8.58
C VAL A 62 -6.74 5.69 -8.66
N SER A 63 -5.90 6.59 -9.17
CA SER A 63 -6.26 8.00 -9.34
C SER A 63 -7.34 8.17 -10.42
N SER A 64 -8.50 8.71 -10.03
CA SER A 64 -9.59 9.09 -10.95
C SER A 64 -9.16 10.11 -12.03
N ARG A 65 -8.11 10.89 -11.76
CA ARG A 65 -7.56 11.88 -12.71
C ARG A 65 -6.92 11.29 -13.96
N GLY A 66 -6.62 9.98 -13.99
CA GLY A 66 -6.01 9.32 -15.15
C GLY A 66 -6.90 9.41 -16.40
N ALA A 67 -8.19 9.15 -16.24
CA ALA A 67 -9.17 9.27 -17.32
C ALA A 67 -9.30 10.72 -17.83
N ALA A 68 -9.31 11.70 -16.91
CA ALA A 68 -9.37 13.11 -17.27
C ALA A 68 -8.11 13.58 -18.03
N ARG A 69 -6.91 13.07 -17.69
CA ARG A 69 -5.68 13.36 -18.46
C ARG A 69 -5.73 12.72 -19.84
N LEU A 70 -6.21 11.48 -20.00
CA LEU A 70 -6.32 10.85 -21.31
C LEU A 70 -7.20 11.66 -22.26
N ILE A 71 -8.30 12.23 -21.76
CA ILE A 71 -9.18 13.11 -22.54
C ILE A 71 -8.49 14.43 -22.89
N ALA A 72 -7.71 15.00 -21.98
CA ALA A 72 -7.05 16.29 -22.20
C ALA A 72 -5.87 16.24 -23.19
N TYR A 73 -5.32 15.04 -23.47
CA TYR A 73 -4.23 14.81 -24.42
C TYR A 73 -4.66 14.06 -25.69
N ALA A 74 -5.95 13.78 -25.87
CA ALA A 74 -6.54 13.21 -27.08
C ALA A 74 -7.00 14.32 -28.04
#